data_AF-A0A962W0M4-F1
#
_entry.id   AF-A0A962W0M4-F1
#
_cell.length_a   1.000
_cell.length_b   1.000
_cell.length_c   1.000
_cell.angle_alpha   90.00
_cell.angle_beta   90.00
_cell.angle_gamma   90.00
#
_symmetry.space_group_name_H-M   'P 1'
#
loop_
_entity.id
_entity.type
_entity.pdbx_description
1 polymer ?
#
loop_
_entity_poly.entity_id
_entity_poly.type
_entity_poly.pdbx_seq_one_letter_code
_entity_poly.pdbx_strand_id
1 'polypeptide(L)'
;MANHRTKISASDPDLHFRVSMDVLETVDYLEARGEPVTPDTLYQRLQSPPSGDPTITVSRIEQGLLQVQFWREQFITRDIVHHRHHLAALACQVQGEIWRLQQYQYYFDDLLRHTDALLKTGVTSRARPWFRRRVEA
;
A
#
# COMPACT_ATOMS: atom_id res chain seq x y z
N MET A 1 -5.48 -50.31 16.00
CA MET A 1 -6.23 -49.51 15.00
C MET A 1 -6.51 -48.15 15.62
N ALA A 2 -5.65 -47.18 15.35
CA ALA A 2 -5.79 -45.83 15.85
C ALA A 2 -6.80 -45.09 14.96
N ASN A 3 -7.94 -44.73 15.53
CA ASN A 3 -8.93 -43.90 14.88
C ASN A 3 -8.29 -42.52 14.61
N HIS A 4 -7.83 -42.32 13.37
CA HIS A 4 -7.48 -41.00 12.85
C HIS A 4 -8.75 -40.17 12.80
N ARG A 5 -9.05 -39.52 13.93
CA ARG A 5 -10.07 -38.48 14.01
C ARG A 5 -9.60 -37.35 13.10
N THR A 6 -10.18 -37.30 11.92
CA THR A 6 -10.05 -36.22 10.95
C THR A 6 -10.24 -34.91 11.71
N LYS A 7 -9.15 -34.15 11.88
CA LYS A 7 -9.23 -32.77 12.37
C LYS A 7 -10.04 -32.01 11.33
N ILE A 8 -11.33 -31.85 11.61
CA ILE A 8 -12.19 -30.92 10.91
C ILE A 8 -11.49 -29.57 11.03
N SER A 9 -11.13 -29.02 9.87
CA SER A 9 -10.47 -27.73 9.69
C SER A 9 -11.24 -26.67 10.48
N ALA A 10 -10.68 -26.23 11.60
CA ALA A 10 -11.17 -25.07 12.30
C ALA A 10 -10.97 -23.88 11.36
N SER A 11 -12.07 -23.26 10.95
CA SER A 11 -12.10 -22.02 10.17
C SER A 11 -11.12 -21.03 10.76
N ASP A 12 -10.10 -20.63 9.99
CA ASP A 12 -9.14 -19.61 10.36
C ASP A 12 -9.88 -18.26 10.44
N PRO A 13 -10.06 -17.68 11.65
CA PRO A 13 -10.82 -16.44 11.82
C PRO A 13 -10.15 -15.25 11.13
N ASP A 14 -8.81 -15.23 11.10
CA ASP A 14 -8.05 -14.14 10.48
C ASP A 14 -8.19 -14.19 8.96
N LEU A 15 -8.23 -15.39 8.40
CA LEU A 15 -8.49 -15.61 6.98
C LEU A 15 -9.92 -15.23 6.60
N HIS A 16 -10.91 -15.61 7.42
CA HIS A 16 -12.30 -15.21 7.19
C HIS A 16 -12.46 -13.68 7.26
N PHE A 17 -11.83 -13.05 8.25
CA PHE A 17 -11.82 -11.60 8.37
C PHE A 17 -11.16 -10.93 7.16
N ARG A 18 -9.97 -11.41 6.75
CA ARG A 18 -9.26 -10.89 5.57
C ARG A 18 -10.11 -10.98 4.31
N VAL A 19 -10.70 -12.15 4.03
CA VAL A 19 -11.56 -12.32 2.85
C VAL A 19 -12.80 -11.43 2.95
N SER A 20 -13.42 -11.30 4.12
CA SER A 20 -14.57 -10.41 4.30
C SER A 20 -14.20 -8.94 4.06
N MET A 21 -12.98 -8.55 4.42
CA MET A 21 -12.46 -7.22 4.15
C MET A 21 -12.20 -6.98 2.66
N ASP A 22 -11.56 -7.94 1.99
CA ASP A 22 -11.31 -7.86 0.55
C ASP A 22 -12.63 -7.79 -0.24
N VAL A 23 -13.63 -8.56 0.20
CA VAL A 23 -15.00 -8.51 -0.33
C VAL A 23 -15.62 -7.13 -0.09
N LEU A 24 -15.56 -6.59 1.13
CA LEU A 24 -16.11 -5.26 1.44
C LEU A 24 -15.53 -4.18 0.52
N GLU A 25 -14.20 -4.14 0.40
CA GLU A 25 -13.50 -3.13 -0.41
C GLU A 25 -13.84 -3.27 -1.90
N THR A 26 -14.00 -4.50 -2.39
CA THR A 26 -14.38 -4.76 -3.78
C THR A 26 -15.86 -4.43 -4.02
N VAL A 27 -16.75 -4.72 -3.07
CA VAL A 27 -18.17 -4.33 -3.13
C VAL A 27 -18.29 -2.82 -3.22
N ASP A 28 -17.65 -2.08 -2.31
CA ASP A 28 -17.67 -0.61 -2.31
C ASP A 28 -17.16 -0.04 -3.65
N TYR A 29 -16.09 -0.64 -4.21
CA TYR A 29 -15.54 -0.25 -5.49
C TYR A 29 -16.50 -0.50 -6.67
N LEU A 30 -17.16 -1.66 -6.70
CA LEU A 30 -18.12 -2.00 -7.76
C LEU A 30 -19.39 -1.13 -7.66
N GLU A 31 -19.91 -0.94 -6.45
CA GLU A 31 -21.06 -0.07 -6.17
C GLU A 31 -20.80 1.37 -6.60
N ALA A 32 -19.62 1.92 -6.28
CA ALA A 32 -19.24 3.27 -6.69
C ALA A 32 -19.17 3.46 -8.22
N ARG A 33 -19.00 2.37 -8.98
CA ARG A 33 -18.93 2.35 -10.45
C ARG A 33 -20.26 1.94 -11.10
N GLY A 34 -21.29 1.61 -10.32
CA GLY A 34 -22.54 1.05 -10.82
C GLY A 34 -22.36 -0.31 -11.47
N GLU A 35 -21.31 -1.05 -11.12
CA GLU A 35 -21.04 -2.39 -11.62
C GLU A 35 -21.79 -3.45 -10.78
N PRO A 36 -22.15 -4.60 -11.38
CA PRO A 36 -22.88 -5.65 -10.67
C PRO A 36 -22.00 -6.32 -9.60
N VAL A 37 -22.56 -6.42 -8.40
CA VAL A 37 -21.96 -7.15 -7.28
C VAL A 37 -22.49 -8.58 -7.28
N THR A 38 -21.73 -9.52 -7.85
CA THR A 38 -22.02 -10.96 -7.80
C THR A 38 -20.78 -11.71 -7.33
N PRO A 39 -20.92 -12.94 -6.79
CA PRO A 39 -19.77 -13.73 -6.37
C PRO A 39 -18.73 -13.92 -7.49
N ASP A 40 -19.18 -14.07 -8.74
CA ASP A 40 -18.31 -14.23 -9.90
C ASP A 40 -17.55 -12.94 -10.26
N THR A 41 -18.21 -11.78 -10.22
CA THR A 41 -17.54 -10.50 -10.51
C THR A 41 -16.52 -10.17 -9.42
N LEU A 42 -16.87 -10.45 -8.16
CA LEU A 42 -15.95 -10.35 -7.04
C LEU A 42 -14.76 -11.32 -7.18
N TYR A 43 -15.01 -12.58 -7.55
CA TYR A 43 -13.96 -13.57 -7.74
C TYR A 43 -12.97 -13.13 -8.83
N GLN A 44 -13.47 -12.66 -9.98
CA GLN A 44 -12.61 -12.15 -11.06
C GLN A 44 -11.76 -10.96 -10.63
N ARG A 45 -12.34 -10.03 -9.86
CA ARG A 45 -11.64 -8.84 -9.35
C ARG A 45 -10.57 -9.21 -8.32
N LEU A 46 -10.89 -10.08 -7.38
CA LEU A 46 -9.99 -10.53 -6.32
C LEU A 46 -8.83 -11.40 -6.84
N GLN A 47 -9.01 -12.04 -8.01
CA GLN A 47 -7.98 -12.86 -8.65
C GLN A 47 -7.07 -12.07 -9.61
N SER A 48 -7.25 -10.75 -9.75
CA SER A 48 -6.45 -9.89 -10.61
C SER A 48 -5.48 -9.05 -9.77
N PRO A 49 -4.13 -9.17 -9.91
CA PRO A 49 -3.35 -9.85 -10.95
C PRO A 49 -3.22 -11.37 -10.76
N PRO A 50 -2.77 -12.15 -11.79
CA PRO A 50 -2.91 -13.62 -11.91
C PRO A 50 -2.10 -14.48 -10.93
N SER A 51 -1.61 -13.91 -9.82
CA SER A 51 -1.04 -14.64 -8.69
C SER A 51 -2.07 -14.86 -7.57
N GLY A 52 -3.37 -14.78 -7.90
CA GLY A 52 -4.45 -14.64 -6.94
C GLY A 52 -4.39 -15.67 -5.81
N ASP A 53 -4.68 -15.19 -4.61
CA ASP A 53 -4.57 -15.97 -3.38
C ASP A 53 -5.40 -17.26 -3.53
N PRO A 54 -4.79 -18.47 -3.51
CA PRO A 54 -5.50 -19.74 -3.70
C PRO A 54 -6.51 -20.00 -2.57
N THR A 55 -6.43 -19.23 -1.49
CA THR A 55 -7.37 -19.29 -0.38
C THR A 55 -8.64 -18.47 -0.64
N ILE A 56 -8.72 -17.67 -1.70
CA ILE A 56 -9.94 -16.96 -2.11
C ILE A 56 -10.73 -17.86 -3.05
N THR A 57 -11.81 -18.47 -2.54
CA THR A 57 -12.75 -19.29 -3.29
C THR A 57 -14.10 -18.59 -3.39
N VAL A 58 -14.92 -18.94 -4.39
CA VAL A 58 -16.30 -18.42 -4.52
C VAL A 58 -17.11 -18.64 -3.24
N SER A 59 -17.01 -19.82 -2.61
CA SER A 59 -17.69 -20.11 -1.35
C SER A 59 -17.28 -19.18 -0.20
N ARG A 60 -16.02 -18.76 -0.15
CA ARG A 60 -15.54 -17.80 0.86
C ARG A 60 -15.95 -16.37 0.53
N ILE A 61 -16.09 -16.04 -0.75
CA ILE A 61 -16.66 -14.76 -1.18
C ILE A 61 -18.13 -14.69 -0.78
N GLU A 62 -18.91 -15.76 -0.95
CA GLU A 62 -20.29 -15.82 -0.49
C GLU A 62 -20.40 -15.64 1.04
N GLN A 63 -19.52 -16.29 1.81
CA GLN A 63 -19.43 -16.06 3.26
C GLN A 63 -19.06 -14.61 3.60
N GLY A 64 -18.08 -14.05 2.89
CA GLY A 64 -17.70 -12.64 3.03
C GLY A 64 -18.85 -11.69 2.72
N LEU A 65 -19.65 -11.97 1.69
CA LEU A 65 -20.83 -11.18 1.34
C LEU A 65 -21.86 -11.18 2.46
N LEU A 66 -22.16 -12.35 3.04
CA LEU A 66 -23.05 -12.46 4.20
C LEU A 66 -22.49 -11.67 5.40
N GLN A 67 -21.18 -11.74 5.63
CA GLN A 67 -20.52 -11.02 6.71
C GLN A 67 -20.56 -9.49 6.51
N VAL A 68 -20.36 -9.03 5.28
CA VAL A 68 -20.45 -7.62 4.89
C VAL A 68 -21.87 -7.10 5.05
N GLN A 69 -22.86 -7.86 4.60
CA GLN A 69 -24.27 -7.52 4.80
C GLN A 69 -24.58 -7.39 6.29
N PHE A 70 -24.15 -8.37 7.10
CA PHE A 70 -24.31 -8.32 8.55
C PHE A 70 -23.66 -7.06 9.15
N TRP A 71 -22.44 -6.70 8.73
CA TRP A 71 -21.79 -5.49 9.24
C TRP A 71 -22.53 -4.21 8.86
N ARG A 72 -23.08 -4.14 7.65
CA ARG A 72 -23.84 -2.97 7.17
C ARG A 72 -25.21 -2.83 7.86
N GLU A 73 -25.81 -3.93 8.30
CA GLU A 73 -27.11 -3.94 8.98
C GLU A 73 -27.02 -3.65 10.49
N GLN A 74 -25.94 -4.08 11.15
CA GLN A 74 -25.77 -3.87 12.60
C GLN A 74 -25.27 -2.46 12.91
N PHE A 75 -25.99 -1.74 13.78
CA PHE A 75 -25.75 -0.30 14.07
C PHE A 75 -24.28 0.02 14.40
N ILE A 76 -23.66 -0.75 15.30
CA ILE A 76 -22.28 -0.51 15.75
C ILE A 76 -21.28 -0.72 14.61
N THR A 77 -21.41 -1.83 13.87
CA THR A 77 -20.45 -2.18 12.82
C THR A 77 -20.64 -1.36 11.55
N ARG A 78 -21.86 -0.88 11.29
CA ARG A 78 -22.17 -0.04 10.13
C ARG A 78 -21.35 1.24 10.17
N ASP A 79 -21.37 1.92 11.30
CA ASP A 79 -20.66 3.19 11.46
C ASP A 79 -19.13 2.95 11.41
N ILE A 80 -18.64 1.86 12.00
CA ILE A 80 -17.22 1.46 11.93
C ILE A 80 -16.80 1.19 10.47
N VAL A 81 -17.58 0.43 9.71
CA VAL A 81 -17.31 0.15 8.30
C VAL A 81 -17.29 1.44 7.48
N HIS A 82 -18.24 2.35 7.72
CA HIS A 82 -18.29 3.64 7.04
C HIS A 82 -17.06 4.52 7.34
N HIS A 83 -16.60 4.54 8.60
CA HIS A 83 -15.44 5.34 9.01
C HIS A 83 -14.12 4.73 8.52
N ARG A 84 -14.05 3.40 8.39
CA ARG A 84 -12.86 2.72 7.89
C ARG A 84 -12.46 3.22 6.50
N HIS A 85 -13.40 3.41 5.58
CA HIS A 85 -13.10 3.91 4.25
C HIS A 85 -12.37 5.26 4.29
N HIS A 86 -12.84 6.18 5.13
CA HIS A 86 -12.22 7.48 5.35
C HIS A 86 -10.80 7.34 5.94
N LEU A 87 -10.61 6.45 6.91
CA LEU A 87 -9.29 6.19 7.49
C LEU A 87 -8.32 5.59 6.47
N ALA A 88 -8.77 4.66 5.62
CA ALA A 88 -7.94 4.07 4.57
C ALA A 88 -7.52 5.13 3.54
N ALA A 89 -8.44 5.99 3.11
CA ALA A 89 -8.15 7.08 2.19
C ALA A 89 -7.11 8.07 2.78
N LEU A 90 -7.29 8.47 4.05
CA LEU A 90 -6.34 9.33 4.76
C LEU A 90 -4.96 8.67 4.89
N ALA A 91 -4.91 7.38 5.22
CA ALA A 91 -3.65 6.65 5.31
C ALA A 91 -2.89 6.64 3.97
N CYS A 92 -3.59 6.39 2.85
CA CYS A 92 -3.01 6.47 1.52
C CYS A 92 -2.48 7.87 1.19
N GLN A 93 -3.21 8.93 1.55
CA GLN A 93 -2.77 10.31 1.34
C GLN A 93 -1.50 10.63 2.12
N VAL A 94 -1.47 10.28 3.42
CA VAL A 94 -0.30 10.48 4.28
C VAL A 94 0.91 9.74 3.71
N GLN A 95 0.73 8.50 3.26
CA GLN A 95 1.82 7.73 2.66
C GLN A 95 2.35 8.36 1.37
N GLY A 96 1.46 8.93 0.54
CA GLY A 96 1.84 9.68 -0.64
C GLY A 96 2.66 10.93 -0.32
N GLU A 97 2.28 11.69 0.71
CA GLU A 97 3.03 12.86 1.16
C GLU A 97 4.39 12.48 1.75
N ILE A 98 4.48 11.40 2.53
CA ILE A 98 5.75 10.88 3.02
C ILE A 98 6.67 10.53 1.85
N TRP A 99 6.16 9.81 0.85
CA TRP A 99 6.95 9.45 -0.33
C TRP A 99 7.44 10.70 -1.07
N ARG A 100 6.59 11.72 -1.22
CA ARG A 100 6.95 12.99 -1.85
C ARG A 100 8.03 13.74 -1.06
N LEU A 101 7.94 13.80 0.26
CA LEU A 101 8.96 14.40 1.12
C LEU A 101 10.30 13.68 1.00
N GLN A 102 10.29 12.35 0.90
CA GLN A 102 11.51 11.56 0.65
C GLN A 102 12.17 11.93 -0.69
N GLN A 103 11.38 12.15 -1.75
CA GLN A 103 11.92 12.62 -3.04
C GLN A 103 12.56 14.01 -2.93
N TYR A 104 11.93 14.93 -2.20
CA TYR A 104 12.51 16.27 -1.99
C TYR A 104 13.80 16.22 -1.18
N GLN A 105 13.87 15.37 -0.17
CA GLN A 105 15.10 15.18 0.60
C GLN A 105 16.25 14.72 -0.30
N TYR A 106 16.02 13.73 -1.17
CA TYR A 106 17.03 13.27 -2.13
C TYR A 106 17.50 14.41 -3.05
N TYR A 107 16.56 15.20 -3.57
CA TYR A 107 16.89 16.33 -4.43
C TYR A 107 17.74 17.40 -3.72
N PHE A 108 17.39 17.76 -2.48
CA PHE A 108 18.15 18.74 -1.70
C PHE A 108 19.54 18.23 -1.33
N ASP A 109 19.66 16.96 -0.96
CA ASP A 109 20.96 16.34 -0.66
C ASP A 109 21.88 16.37 -1.90
N ASP A 110 21.33 16.12 -3.08
CA ASP A 110 22.09 16.18 -4.33
C ASP A 110 22.50 17.62 -4.69
N LEU A 111 21.60 18.58 -4.53
CA LEU A 111 21.88 20.00 -4.79
C LEU A 111 22.94 20.56 -3.83
N LEU A 112 22.87 20.19 -2.54
CA LEU A 112 23.90 20.51 -1.55
C LEU A 112 25.25 19.92 -1.96
N ARG A 113 25.30 18.64 -2.32
CA ARG A 113 26.53 17.98 -2.77
C ARG A 113 27.14 18.67 -3.99
N HIS A 114 26.33 19.05 -4.97
CA HIS A 114 26.79 19.78 -6.15
C HIS A 114 27.32 21.18 -5.79
N THR A 115 26.62 21.89 -4.91
CA THR A 115 27.03 23.22 -4.43
C THR A 115 28.37 23.14 -3.70
N ASP A 116 28.54 22.17 -2.80
CA ASP A 116 29.79 21.94 -2.08
C ASP A 116 30.95 21.60 -3.03
N ALA A 117 30.69 20.80 -4.06
CA ALA A 117 31.68 20.49 -5.09
C ALA A 117 32.12 21.75 -5.86
N LEU A 118 31.17 22.63 -6.23
CA LEU A 118 31.46 23.91 -6.88
C LEU A 118 32.26 24.85 -5.97
N LEU A 119 31.91 24.95 -4.69
CA LEU A 119 32.66 25.74 -3.72
C LEU A 119 34.09 25.19 -3.54
N LYS A 120 34.24 23.87 -3.44
CA LYS A 120 35.56 23.22 -3.32
C LYS A 120 36.43 23.43 -4.56
N THR A 121 35.85 23.40 -5.76
CA THR A 121 36.58 23.70 -7.00
C THR A 121 36.92 25.18 -7.14
N GLY A 122 36.05 26.09 -6.71
CA GLY A 122 36.35 27.53 -6.66
C GLY A 122 37.51 27.88 -5.71
N VAL A 123 37.57 27.22 -4.54
CA VAL A 123 38.67 27.36 -3.58
C VAL A 123 39.97 26.78 -4.12
N THR A 124 39.93 25.60 -4.74
CA THR A 124 41.15 24.96 -5.32
C THR A 124 41.64 25.64 -6.60
N SER A 125 40.75 26.25 -7.39
CA SER A 125 41.07 27.11 -8.54
C SER A 125 41.81 28.38 -8.12
N ARG A 126 41.34 29.08 -7.07
CA ARG A 126 42.05 30.22 -6.49
C ARG A 126 43.37 29.84 -5.81
N ALA A 127 43.51 28.58 -5.37
CA ALA A 127 44.73 28.07 -4.75
C ALA A 127 45.78 27.56 -5.75
N ARG A 128 45.52 27.56 -7.07
CA ARG A 128 46.59 27.31 -8.07
C ARG A 128 47.46 28.57 -8.20
N PRO A 129 48.67 28.58 -7.62
CA PRO A 129 49.48 29.78 -7.59
C PRO A 129 50.12 29.94 -8.97
N TRP A 130 49.85 31.08 -9.60
CA TRP A 130 50.69 31.64 -10.66
C TRP A 130 52.08 32.07 -10.12
N PHE A 131 52.42 31.68 -8.88
CA PHE A 131 53.68 31.90 -8.20
C PHE A 131 54.68 30.76 -8.49
N ARG A 132 55.15 30.64 -9.74
CA ARG A 132 56.46 30.03 -10.01
C ARG A 132 57.00 30.43 -11.38
N ARG A 133 57.41 31.69 -11.53
CA ARG A 133 58.60 32.12 -12.31
C ARG A 133 58.64 33.64 -12.43
N ARG A 134 59.37 34.29 -11.52
CA ARG A 134 60.26 35.44 -11.76
C ARG A 134 60.79 35.92 -10.41
N VAL A 135 61.87 35.28 -9.95
CA VAL A 135 62.88 35.97 -9.16
C VAL A 135 64.16 35.77 -9.96
N GLU A 136 64.50 36.83 -10.70
CA GLU A 136 65.84 37.37 -10.93
C GLU A 136 66.94 36.44 -11.45
N ALA A 137 67.27 36.66 -12.73
CA ALA A 137 68.62 36.56 -13.28
C ALA A 137 69.01 37.96 -13.77
#